data_AF-A0A7R8WQL3-F1
#
_entry.id   AF-A0A7R8WQL3-F1
#
_cell.length_a   1.000
_cell.length_b   1.000
_cell.length_c   1.000
_cell.angle_alpha   90.00
_cell.angle_beta   90.00
_cell.angle_gamma   90.00
#
_symmetry.space_group_name_H-M   'P 1'
#
loop_
_entity.id
_entity.type
_entity.pdbx_description
1 polymer ?
#
loop_
_entity_poly.entity_id
_entity_poly.type
_entity_poly.pdbx_seq_one_letter_code
_entity_poly.pdbx_strand_id
1 'polypeptide(L)'
;MDCELTPEGRSQVEIQRDYLQSYDFTRIVCSPLKRCLQTSKILGFAEKMNIDPDIREIDFGHFEGQTFSAVQEKYPDHVRQWCVDEDSFTFPQGGSRSGKSSYAQKWAEELGAEEKIFVATSPHLDEEMSERIARHRLEREGRGWDTVEEQRDISRVIEQSHGADVLLIDCLTLWVNNILYTAEQRGEQFSEDAMLAHCEDVIRSAQAHPGTLLFVSNEVGSGIIPGNQQTRLYRDLVGRCNQVFAQGAHEVVLVTCGLPQVLKKAVSP
;
A
#
# COMPACT_ATOMS: atom_id res chain seq x y z
N MET A 1 -16.21 5.55 0.29
CA MET A 1 -17.24 6.41 0.92
C MET A 1 -16.93 7.87 0.65
N ASP A 2 -17.49 8.41 -0.43
CA ASP A 2 -17.45 9.85 -0.74
C ASP A 2 -18.45 10.63 0.15
N CYS A 3 -18.08 10.83 1.41
CA CYS A 3 -18.88 11.54 2.42
C CYS A 3 -18.49 13.02 2.56
N GLU A 4 -19.41 13.80 3.14
CA GLU A 4 -19.18 15.19 3.50
C GLU A 4 -18.35 15.31 4.79
N LEU A 5 -17.75 16.48 5.02
CA LEU A 5 -17.10 16.85 6.28
C LEU A 5 -18.10 16.78 7.45
N THR A 6 -17.64 16.21 8.56
CA THR A 6 -18.38 16.29 9.83
C THR A 6 -18.34 17.72 10.39
N PRO A 7 -19.26 18.07 11.31
CA PRO A 7 -19.22 19.36 12.01
C PRO A 7 -17.87 19.63 12.68
N GLU A 8 -17.27 18.62 13.32
CA GLU A 8 -15.96 18.71 13.97
C GLU A 8 -14.85 18.95 12.94
N GLY A 9 -14.85 18.20 11.83
CA GLY A 9 -13.88 18.38 10.75
C GLY A 9 -13.97 19.78 10.12
N ARG A 10 -15.19 20.31 9.97
CA ARG A 10 -15.41 21.68 9.50
C ARG A 10 -14.81 22.72 10.44
N SER A 11 -15.05 22.61 11.75
CA SER A 11 -14.47 23.51 12.74
C SER A 11 -12.94 23.44 12.79
N GLN A 12 -12.36 22.24 12.64
CA GLN A 12 -10.91 22.07 12.56
C GLN A 12 -10.30 22.79 11.35
N VAL A 13 -10.93 22.66 10.17
CA VAL A 13 -10.47 23.36 8.96
C VAL A 13 -10.61 24.87 9.08
N GLU A 14 -11.68 25.36 9.72
CA GLU A 14 -11.89 26.79 9.96
C GLU A 14 -10.78 27.40 10.83
N ILE A 15 -10.32 26.69 11.86
CA ILE A 15 -9.20 27.12 12.72
C ILE A 15 -7.90 27.27 11.92
N GLN A 16 -7.67 26.40 10.94
CA GLN A 16 -6.44 26.37 10.14
C GLN A 16 -6.45 27.38 8.98
N ARG A 17 -7.60 27.98 8.66
CA ARG A 17 -7.77 28.87 7.50
C ARG A 17 -6.75 30.00 7.50
N ASP A 18 -6.72 30.82 8.55
CA ASP A 18 -5.92 32.05 8.57
C ASP A 18 -4.42 31.73 8.52
N TYR A 19 -4.02 30.65 9.18
CA TYR A 19 -2.64 30.15 9.16
C TYR A 19 -2.24 29.71 7.75
N LEU A 20 -3.05 28.89 7.08
CA LEU A 20 -2.72 28.40 5.74
C LEU A 20 -2.81 29.51 4.69
N GLN A 21 -3.73 30.46 4.83
CA GLN A 21 -3.81 31.62 3.94
C GLN A 21 -2.61 32.57 4.05
N SER A 22 -1.80 32.47 5.12
CA SER A 22 -0.57 33.25 5.24
C SER A 22 0.55 32.79 4.28
N TYR A 23 0.41 31.61 3.66
CA TYR A 23 1.37 31.05 2.72
C TYR A 23 0.99 31.35 1.27
N ASP A 24 2.00 31.64 0.45
CA ASP A 24 1.82 31.80 -1.00
C ASP A 24 2.00 30.46 -1.72
N PHE A 25 0.91 29.71 -1.83
CA PHE A 25 0.92 28.43 -2.54
C PHE A 25 0.94 28.64 -4.05
N THR A 26 2.00 28.14 -4.70
CA THR A 26 2.14 28.16 -6.17
C THR A 26 1.13 27.25 -6.88
N ARG A 27 0.69 26.17 -6.22
CA ARG A 27 -0.31 25.24 -6.74
C ARG A 27 -1.05 24.55 -5.61
N ILE A 28 -2.35 24.37 -5.77
CA ILE A 28 -3.21 23.65 -4.83
C ILE A 28 -3.91 22.54 -5.61
N VAL A 29 -3.67 21.28 -5.24
CA VAL A 29 -4.24 20.10 -5.90
C VAL A 29 -5.23 19.46 -4.94
N CYS A 30 -6.40 19.03 -5.45
CA CYS A 30 -7.47 18.50 -4.62
C CYS A 30 -8.13 17.27 -5.25
N SER A 31 -8.42 16.28 -4.41
CA SER A 31 -9.16 15.08 -4.79
C SER A 31 -10.60 15.43 -5.19
N PRO A 32 -11.20 14.68 -6.12
CA PRO A 32 -12.61 14.88 -6.49
C PRO A 32 -13.59 14.54 -5.36
N LEU A 33 -13.14 13.97 -4.25
CA LEU A 33 -13.99 13.60 -3.11
C LEU A 33 -14.57 14.83 -2.40
N LYS A 34 -15.84 14.75 -2.01
CA LYS A 34 -16.64 15.84 -1.42
C LYS A 34 -15.95 16.50 -0.23
N ARG A 35 -15.41 15.70 0.69
CA ARG A 35 -14.68 16.19 1.86
C ARG A 35 -13.46 17.05 1.49
N CYS A 36 -12.66 16.63 0.52
CA CYS A 36 -11.50 17.42 0.05
C CYS A 36 -11.95 18.73 -0.61
N LEU A 37 -13.01 18.68 -1.43
CA LEU A 37 -13.59 19.86 -2.06
C LEU A 37 -14.17 20.85 -1.03
N GLN A 38 -14.83 20.35 0.02
CA GLN A 38 -15.37 21.18 1.10
C GLN A 38 -14.25 21.79 1.94
N THR A 39 -13.20 21.04 2.28
CA THR A 39 -12.01 21.56 2.97
C THR A 39 -11.37 22.70 2.18
N SER A 40 -11.12 22.50 0.88
CA SER A 40 -10.53 23.54 0.03
C SER A 40 -11.39 24.81 -0.05
N LYS A 41 -12.73 24.64 -0.13
CA LYS A 41 -13.67 25.77 -0.06
C LYS A 41 -13.59 26.51 1.27
N ILE A 42 -13.58 25.77 2.39
CA ILE A 42 -13.47 26.36 3.73
C ILE A 42 -12.15 27.10 3.88
N LEU A 43 -11.04 26.61 3.33
CA LEU A 43 -9.73 27.29 3.38
C LEU A 43 -9.62 28.50 2.44
N GLY A 44 -10.63 28.75 1.59
CA GLY A 44 -10.61 29.85 0.61
C GLY A 44 -9.73 29.57 -0.61
N PHE A 45 -9.43 28.30 -0.89
CA PHE A 45 -8.55 27.89 -2.00
C PHE A 45 -9.31 27.41 -3.24
N ALA A 46 -10.64 27.47 -3.24
CA ALA A 46 -11.48 26.93 -4.30
C ALA A 46 -11.12 27.44 -5.72
N GLU A 47 -10.70 28.71 -5.85
CA GLU A 47 -10.34 29.30 -7.16
C GLU A 47 -8.93 28.94 -7.64
N LYS A 48 -8.03 28.59 -6.71
CA LYS A 48 -6.65 28.15 -7.02
C LYS A 48 -6.52 26.62 -7.11
N MET A 49 -7.62 25.91 -6.91
CA MET A 49 -7.68 24.46 -6.78
C MET A 49 -7.73 23.80 -8.15
N ASN A 50 -6.77 22.93 -8.41
CA ASN A 50 -6.81 22.00 -9.53
C ASN A 50 -7.37 20.66 -9.04
N ILE A 51 -8.55 20.26 -9.52
CA ILE A 51 -9.11 18.95 -9.20
C ILE A 51 -8.36 17.91 -10.05
N ASP A 52 -7.75 16.95 -9.37
CA ASP A 52 -7.03 15.88 -10.02
C ASP A 52 -7.74 14.55 -9.71
N PRO A 53 -8.43 13.93 -10.70
CA PRO A 53 -9.18 12.70 -10.48
C PRO A 53 -8.28 11.53 -10.09
N ASP A 54 -6.98 11.62 -10.41
CA ASP A 54 -6.03 10.61 -10.04
C ASP A 54 -5.87 10.61 -8.51
N ILE A 55 -5.88 11.78 -7.83
CA ILE A 55 -5.62 11.87 -6.38
C ILE A 55 -6.75 11.37 -5.45
N ARG A 56 -7.67 10.56 -5.98
CA ARG A 56 -8.75 9.90 -5.23
C ARG A 56 -8.16 8.89 -4.23
N GLU A 57 -8.65 8.94 -2.99
CA GLU A 57 -8.25 8.04 -1.89
C GLU A 57 -8.72 6.59 -2.15
N ILE A 58 -8.56 5.71 -1.15
CA ILE A 58 -8.97 4.29 -1.12
C ILE A 58 -10.28 4.07 -1.90
N ASP A 59 -10.26 3.13 -2.84
CA ASP A 59 -11.46 2.66 -3.51
C ASP A 59 -12.19 1.71 -2.56
N PHE A 60 -13.33 2.15 -2.03
CA PHE A 60 -14.15 1.38 -1.11
C PHE A 60 -14.99 0.32 -1.82
N GLY A 61 -14.83 0.14 -3.14
CA GLY A 61 -15.49 -0.87 -3.95
C GLY A 61 -17.00 -0.80 -3.82
N HIS A 62 -17.63 -1.91 -3.46
CA HIS A 62 -19.07 -1.96 -3.23
C HIS A 62 -19.58 -1.00 -2.14
N PHE A 63 -18.73 -0.47 -1.27
CA PHE A 63 -19.12 0.50 -0.22
C PHE A 63 -19.07 1.95 -0.72
N GLU A 64 -18.69 2.19 -1.99
CA GLU A 64 -18.77 3.51 -2.60
C GLU A 64 -20.20 4.06 -2.62
N GLY A 65 -20.32 5.37 -2.39
CA GLY A 65 -21.62 6.08 -2.34
C GLY A 65 -22.53 5.76 -1.14
N GLN A 66 -22.13 4.88 -0.22
CA GLN A 66 -22.91 4.53 0.99
C GLN A 66 -22.36 5.22 2.24
N THR A 67 -23.21 5.43 3.25
CA THR A 67 -22.77 5.90 4.58
C THR A 67 -22.24 4.72 5.40
N PHE A 68 -21.37 4.97 6.37
CA PHE A 68 -20.85 3.90 7.24
C PHE A 68 -21.98 3.11 7.92
N SER A 69 -23.04 3.79 8.39
CA SER A 69 -24.21 3.15 8.98
C SER A 69 -24.95 2.24 7.99
N ALA A 70 -25.08 2.66 6.72
CA ALA A 70 -25.71 1.84 5.68
C ALA A 70 -24.85 0.63 5.31
N VAL A 71 -23.53 0.80 5.26
CA VAL A 71 -22.58 -0.29 5.04
C VAL A 71 -22.59 -1.27 6.23
N GLN A 72 -22.67 -0.77 7.47
CA GLN A 72 -22.76 -1.59 8.67
C GLN A 72 -24.05 -2.41 8.74
N GLU A 73 -25.16 -1.84 8.28
CA GLU A 73 -26.44 -2.56 8.21
C GLU A 73 -26.43 -3.63 7.11
N LYS A 74 -25.84 -3.31 5.94
CA LYS A 74 -25.86 -4.18 4.76
C LYS A 74 -24.74 -5.22 4.73
N TYR A 75 -23.60 -4.91 5.33
CA TYR A 75 -22.39 -5.74 5.38
C TYR A 75 -21.80 -5.78 6.80
N PRO A 76 -22.56 -6.21 7.82
CA PRO A 76 -22.16 -6.11 9.23
C PRO A 76 -20.88 -6.87 9.54
N ASP A 77 -20.66 -8.04 8.94
CA ASP A 77 -19.46 -8.83 9.17
C ASP A 77 -18.23 -8.22 8.49
N HIS A 78 -18.40 -7.59 7.32
CA HIS A 78 -17.32 -6.84 6.66
C HIS A 78 -16.92 -5.59 7.44
N VAL A 79 -17.90 -4.86 7.98
CA VAL A 79 -17.60 -3.71 8.87
C VAL A 79 -16.96 -4.19 10.16
N ARG A 80 -17.38 -5.33 10.72
CA ARG A 80 -16.74 -5.91 11.89
C ARG A 80 -15.28 -6.30 11.58
N GLN A 81 -15.02 -6.90 10.43
CA GLN A 81 -13.68 -7.23 9.94
C GLN A 81 -12.84 -5.95 9.73
N TRP A 82 -13.40 -4.94 9.07
CA TRP A 82 -12.77 -3.64 8.84
C TRP A 82 -12.43 -2.92 10.14
N CYS A 83 -13.30 -2.95 11.15
CA CYS A 83 -13.04 -2.34 12.45
C CYS A 83 -12.03 -3.13 13.30
N VAL A 84 -11.86 -4.42 13.05
CA VAL A 84 -10.92 -5.28 13.78
C VAL A 84 -9.52 -5.21 13.14
N ASP A 85 -9.43 -5.05 11.83
CA ASP A 85 -8.18 -5.03 11.08
C ASP A 85 -8.26 -4.08 9.87
N GLU A 86 -8.20 -2.77 10.14
CA GLU A 86 -8.34 -1.72 9.13
C GLU A 86 -7.25 -1.75 8.06
N ASP A 87 -6.05 -2.20 8.43
CA ASP A 87 -4.87 -2.15 7.57
C ASP A 87 -4.78 -3.33 6.59
N SER A 88 -5.41 -4.47 6.91
CA SER A 88 -5.48 -5.65 6.02
C SER A 88 -6.85 -5.80 5.34
N PHE A 89 -7.87 -5.06 5.78
CA PHE A 89 -9.21 -5.14 5.22
C PHE A 89 -9.25 -4.70 3.76
N THR A 90 -9.51 -5.67 2.89
CA THR A 90 -9.74 -5.42 1.46
C THR A 90 -11.22 -5.15 1.24
N PHE A 91 -11.55 -3.94 0.80
CA PHE A 91 -12.91 -3.60 0.42
C PHE A 91 -13.41 -4.52 -0.72
N PRO A 92 -14.66 -5.00 -0.70
CA PRO A 92 -15.19 -5.86 -1.76
C PRO A 92 -15.13 -5.14 -3.12
N GLN A 93 -14.35 -5.68 -4.06
CA GLN A 93 -13.96 -5.04 -5.34
C GLN A 93 -13.17 -3.72 -5.23
N GLY A 94 -12.89 -3.25 -4.02
CA GLY A 94 -12.06 -2.10 -3.74
C GLY A 94 -10.61 -2.49 -3.40
N GLY A 95 -9.74 -1.51 -3.36
CA GLY A 95 -8.35 -1.71 -2.94
C GLY A 95 -7.68 -0.38 -2.65
N SER A 96 -6.52 -0.43 -2.00
CA SER A 96 -5.60 0.71 -1.93
C SER A 96 -4.99 0.93 -3.33
N ARG A 97 -5.82 1.42 -4.26
CA ARG A 97 -5.56 1.57 -5.70
C ARG A 97 -4.72 2.81 -6.00
N SER A 98 -3.62 2.98 -5.28
CA SER A 98 -2.66 4.04 -5.61
C SER A 98 -1.82 3.71 -6.85
N GLY A 99 -2.06 2.58 -7.53
CA GLY A 99 -1.40 2.21 -8.79
C GLY A 99 -0.02 1.56 -8.65
N LYS A 100 0.47 1.29 -7.43
CA LYS A 100 1.82 0.76 -7.14
C LYS A 100 2.15 -0.53 -7.89
N SER A 101 1.29 -1.55 -7.80
CA SER A 101 1.51 -2.85 -8.43
C SER A 101 1.53 -2.76 -9.96
N SER A 102 0.63 -1.96 -10.54
CA SER A 102 0.58 -1.72 -11.99
C SER A 102 1.80 -0.94 -12.46
N TYR A 103 2.23 0.08 -11.70
CA TYR A 103 3.45 0.84 -11.98
C TYR A 103 4.68 -0.07 -11.97
N ALA A 104 4.83 -0.90 -10.93
CA ALA A 104 5.98 -1.79 -10.78
C ALA A 104 6.02 -2.87 -11.88
N GLN A 105 4.88 -3.48 -12.25
CA GLN A 105 4.82 -4.43 -13.37
C GLN A 105 5.16 -3.78 -14.70
N LYS A 106 4.60 -2.59 -14.98
CA LYS A 106 4.90 -1.86 -16.21
C LYS A 106 6.39 -1.49 -16.29
N TRP A 107 6.97 -1.03 -15.19
CA TRP A 107 8.40 -0.72 -15.14
C TRP A 107 9.25 -1.96 -15.42
N ALA A 108 8.91 -3.12 -14.83
CA ALA A 108 9.57 -4.38 -15.13
C ALA A 108 9.45 -4.81 -16.60
N GLU A 109 8.27 -4.64 -17.20
CA GLU A 109 8.04 -4.95 -18.62
C GLU A 109 8.83 -4.02 -19.55
N GLU A 110 8.98 -2.76 -19.19
CA GLU A 110 9.78 -1.76 -19.94
C GLU A 110 11.29 -2.01 -19.88
N LEU A 111 11.78 -2.78 -18.89
CA LEU A 111 13.18 -3.23 -18.84
C LEU A 111 13.52 -4.24 -19.94
N GLY A 112 12.52 -4.84 -20.59
CA GLY A 112 12.72 -5.83 -21.65
C GLY A 112 13.24 -7.19 -21.16
N ALA A 113 13.00 -7.52 -19.89
CA ALA A 113 13.36 -8.79 -19.28
C ALA A 113 12.62 -9.98 -19.93
N GLU A 114 13.34 -11.07 -20.18
CA GLU A 114 12.77 -12.31 -20.74
C GLU A 114 12.17 -13.16 -19.61
N GLU A 115 12.92 -13.32 -18.51
CA GLU A 115 12.52 -14.14 -17.37
C GLU A 115 12.00 -13.26 -16.22
N LYS A 116 10.67 -13.20 -16.05
CA LYS A 116 10.00 -12.33 -15.07
C LYS A 116 9.18 -13.16 -14.08
N ILE A 117 9.48 -12.99 -12.79
CA ILE A 117 8.78 -13.71 -11.71
C ILE A 117 8.02 -12.72 -10.82
N PHE A 118 6.73 -12.97 -10.65
CA PHE A 118 5.87 -12.29 -9.69
C PHE A 118 5.79 -13.12 -8.41
N VAL A 119 6.19 -12.56 -7.27
CA VAL A 119 6.10 -13.19 -5.95
C VAL A 119 4.91 -12.61 -5.20
N ALA A 120 3.85 -13.40 -5.10
CA ALA A 120 2.63 -13.03 -4.39
C ALA A 120 2.73 -13.43 -2.92
N THR A 121 2.63 -12.45 -2.01
CA THR A 121 2.65 -12.67 -0.56
C THR A 121 1.25 -12.77 0.05
N SER A 122 0.20 -12.63 -0.76
CA SER A 122 -1.19 -12.72 -0.30
C SER A 122 -1.54 -14.15 0.13
N PRO A 123 -2.09 -14.34 1.34
CA PRO A 123 -2.71 -15.61 1.71
C PRO A 123 -4.01 -15.86 0.93
N HIS A 124 -4.42 -17.12 0.81
CA HIS A 124 -5.75 -17.51 0.31
C HIS A 124 -6.71 -17.52 1.50
N LEU A 125 -7.40 -16.39 1.74
CA LEU A 125 -8.26 -16.22 2.92
C LEU A 125 -9.71 -16.63 2.65
N ASP A 126 -10.20 -16.40 1.43
CA ASP A 126 -11.58 -16.71 1.03
C ASP A 126 -11.70 -17.00 -0.49
N GLU A 127 -12.89 -17.43 -0.90
CA GLU A 127 -13.21 -17.82 -2.28
C GLU A 127 -13.17 -16.62 -3.26
N GLU A 128 -13.58 -15.43 -2.82
CA GLU A 128 -13.55 -14.21 -3.63
C GLU A 128 -12.11 -13.74 -3.90
N MET A 129 -11.25 -13.79 -2.88
CA MET A 129 -9.82 -13.52 -2.96
C MET A 129 -9.13 -14.56 -3.86
N SER A 130 -9.53 -15.83 -3.77
CA SER A 130 -9.02 -16.90 -4.62
C SER A 130 -9.36 -16.66 -6.11
N GLU A 131 -10.59 -16.26 -6.41
CA GLU A 131 -11.01 -15.89 -7.78
C GLU A 131 -10.22 -14.68 -8.31
N ARG A 132 -9.96 -13.69 -7.44
CA ARG A 132 -9.17 -12.50 -7.80
C ARG A 132 -7.70 -12.86 -8.08
N ILE A 133 -7.11 -13.71 -7.24
CA ILE A 133 -5.74 -14.21 -7.44
C ILE A 133 -5.64 -14.97 -8.77
N ALA A 134 -6.60 -15.86 -9.06
CA ALA A 134 -6.65 -16.61 -10.30
C ALA A 134 -6.74 -15.68 -11.54
N ARG A 135 -7.58 -14.65 -11.49
CA ARG A 135 -7.71 -13.67 -12.58
C ARG A 135 -6.41 -12.91 -12.82
N HIS A 136 -5.78 -12.39 -11.77
CA HIS A 136 -4.53 -11.67 -11.90
C HIS A 136 -3.38 -12.57 -12.34
N ARG A 137 -3.37 -13.84 -11.93
CA ARG A 137 -2.40 -14.82 -12.41
C ARG A 137 -2.54 -15.04 -13.91
N LEU A 138 -3.75 -15.27 -14.42
CA LEU A 138 -3.99 -15.43 -15.86
C LEU A 138 -3.58 -14.18 -16.66
N GLU A 139 -3.87 -13.00 -16.13
CA GLU A 139 -3.47 -11.72 -16.74
C GLU A 139 -1.94 -11.55 -16.80
N ARG A 140 -1.23 -12.05 -15.78
CA ARG A 140 0.24 -12.05 -15.69
C ARG A 140 0.86 -13.08 -16.64
N GLU A 141 0.33 -14.30 -16.67
CA GLU A 141 0.76 -15.37 -17.59
C GLU A 141 0.63 -14.90 -19.04
N GLY A 142 -0.46 -14.22 -19.39
CA GLY A 142 -0.65 -13.62 -20.71
C GLY A 142 0.38 -12.52 -21.09
N ARG A 143 1.12 -12.01 -20.11
CA ARG A 143 2.20 -11.03 -20.28
C ARG A 143 3.60 -11.63 -20.07
N GLY A 144 3.70 -12.96 -19.99
CA GLY A 144 4.96 -13.70 -19.83
C GLY A 144 5.55 -13.59 -18.42
N TRP A 145 4.71 -13.55 -17.40
CA TRP A 145 5.14 -13.61 -16.00
C TRP A 145 4.87 -14.99 -15.42
N ASP A 146 5.88 -15.58 -14.78
CA ASP A 146 5.67 -16.69 -13.85
C ASP A 146 5.21 -16.14 -12.49
N THR A 147 4.37 -16.90 -11.79
CA THR A 147 3.88 -16.51 -10.46
C THR A 147 4.29 -17.54 -9.42
N VAL A 148 4.97 -17.08 -8.38
CA VAL A 148 5.30 -17.85 -7.17
C VAL A 148 4.49 -17.29 -6.01
N GLU A 149 3.76 -18.15 -5.32
CA GLU A 149 3.04 -17.78 -4.10
C GLU A 149 3.91 -18.13 -2.89
N GLU A 150 4.47 -17.11 -2.23
CA GLU A 150 5.26 -17.26 -1.03
C GLU A 150 4.94 -16.15 -0.05
N GLN A 151 4.40 -16.54 1.10
CA GLN A 151 3.84 -15.63 2.09
C GLN A 151 4.88 -15.10 3.08
N ARG A 152 6.02 -15.78 3.26
CA ARG A 152 6.96 -15.56 4.37
C ARG A 152 8.43 -15.68 3.98
N ASP A 153 8.82 -16.71 3.24
CA ASP A 153 10.22 -17.00 2.94
C ASP A 153 10.67 -16.39 1.60
N ILE A 154 10.56 -15.06 1.51
CA ILE A 154 10.92 -14.30 0.30
C ILE A 154 12.41 -14.47 -0.02
N SER A 155 13.28 -14.53 1.00
CA SER A 155 14.72 -14.74 0.83
C SER A 155 15.01 -16.03 0.05
N ARG A 156 14.37 -17.14 0.43
CA ARG A 156 14.51 -18.40 -0.29
C ARG A 156 14.03 -18.31 -1.74
N VAL A 157 12.93 -17.61 -2.01
CA VAL A 157 12.46 -17.44 -3.40
C VAL A 157 13.49 -16.67 -4.21
N ILE A 158 14.06 -15.60 -3.66
CA ILE A 158 15.13 -14.84 -4.32
C ILE A 158 16.34 -15.75 -4.61
N GLU A 159 16.79 -16.54 -3.64
CA GLU A 159 17.90 -17.48 -3.81
C GLU A 159 17.61 -18.58 -4.84
N GLN A 160 16.36 -19.02 -4.97
CA GLN A 160 15.98 -20.07 -5.93
C GLN A 160 15.77 -19.54 -7.35
N SER A 161 15.63 -18.22 -7.50
CA SER A 161 15.31 -17.54 -8.75
C SER A 161 16.51 -16.89 -9.44
N HIS A 162 17.75 -17.35 -9.18
CA HIS A 162 18.98 -16.79 -9.75
C HIS A 162 19.00 -16.61 -11.28
N GLY A 163 18.17 -17.35 -12.03
CA GLY A 163 18.04 -17.23 -13.48
C GLY A 163 17.05 -16.17 -13.97
N ALA A 164 16.28 -15.55 -13.07
CA ALA A 164 15.30 -14.55 -13.45
C ALA A 164 15.94 -13.16 -13.62
N ASP A 165 15.56 -12.47 -14.69
CA ASP A 165 16.00 -11.11 -14.97
C ASP A 165 15.32 -10.11 -14.03
N VAL A 166 14.05 -10.37 -13.70
CA VAL A 166 13.25 -9.52 -12.81
C VAL A 166 12.43 -10.35 -11.83
N LEU A 167 12.49 -9.96 -10.55
CA LEU A 167 11.54 -10.42 -9.53
C LEU A 167 10.72 -9.23 -9.01
N LEU A 168 9.40 -9.39 -8.97
CA LEU A 168 8.48 -8.41 -8.40
C LEU A 168 7.72 -9.01 -7.22
N ILE A 169 7.99 -8.49 -6.03
CA ILE A 169 7.41 -8.93 -4.77
C ILE A 169 6.26 -7.99 -4.40
N ASP A 170 5.05 -8.54 -4.26
CA ASP A 170 3.83 -7.81 -3.95
C ASP A 170 3.01 -8.55 -2.87
N CYS A 171 2.91 -8.06 -1.64
CA CYS A 171 3.61 -6.89 -1.08
C CYS A 171 4.26 -7.15 0.28
N LEU A 172 5.20 -6.29 0.65
CA LEU A 172 5.89 -6.31 1.94
C LEU A 172 4.94 -6.11 3.11
N THR A 173 3.84 -5.37 2.96
CA THR A 173 2.87 -5.20 4.06
C THR A 173 2.14 -6.48 4.40
N LEU A 174 1.73 -7.26 3.39
CA LEU A 174 1.15 -8.58 3.63
C LEU A 174 2.19 -9.56 4.15
N TRP A 175 3.44 -9.48 3.68
CA TRP A 175 4.54 -10.29 4.21
C TRP A 175 4.79 -10.03 5.71
N VAL A 176 4.86 -8.75 6.11
CA VAL A 176 4.97 -8.35 7.53
C VAL A 176 3.81 -8.90 8.34
N ASN A 177 2.59 -8.78 7.83
CA ASN A 177 1.40 -9.33 8.48
C ASN A 177 1.48 -10.86 8.64
N ASN A 178 1.88 -11.59 7.60
CA ASN A 178 1.96 -13.05 7.62
C ASN A 178 3.00 -13.56 8.64
N ILE A 179 4.13 -12.86 8.78
CA ILE A 179 5.16 -13.18 9.79
C ILE A 179 4.59 -12.93 11.20
N LEU A 180 4.03 -11.75 11.43
CA LEU A 180 3.44 -11.38 12.72
C LEU A 180 2.34 -12.35 13.13
N TYR A 181 1.41 -12.65 12.22
CA TYR A 181 0.32 -13.61 12.44
C TYR A 181 0.86 -15.01 12.78
N THR A 182 1.89 -15.48 12.08
CA THR A 182 2.50 -16.79 12.36
C THR A 182 3.11 -16.83 13.78
N ALA A 183 3.78 -15.77 14.21
CA ALA A 183 4.33 -15.67 15.56
C ALA A 183 3.22 -15.66 16.62
N GLU A 184 2.13 -14.91 16.39
CA GLU A 184 0.97 -14.91 17.29
C GLU A 184 0.34 -16.30 17.44
N GLN A 185 0.16 -17.04 16.34
CA GLN A 185 -0.39 -18.41 16.38
C GLN A 185 0.50 -19.38 17.16
N ARG A 186 1.80 -19.10 17.27
CA ARG A 186 2.76 -19.87 18.07
C ARG A 186 2.84 -19.41 19.53
N GLY A 187 2.15 -18.32 19.88
CA GLY A 187 2.26 -17.69 21.19
C GLY A 187 3.63 -17.03 21.42
N GLU A 188 4.33 -16.68 20.35
CA GLU A 188 5.64 -16.04 20.39
C GLU A 188 5.48 -14.52 20.49
N GLN A 189 6.32 -13.88 21.30
CA GLN A 189 6.42 -12.43 21.24
C GLN A 189 7.22 -12.02 20.01
N PHE A 190 6.68 -11.08 19.26
CA PHE A 190 7.30 -10.57 18.04
C PHE A 190 7.69 -9.10 18.21
N SER A 191 8.96 -8.80 17.94
CA SER A 191 9.56 -7.48 18.15
C SER A 191 10.00 -6.84 16.83
N GLU A 192 10.27 -5.52 16.88
CA GLU A 192 10.88 -4.80 15.77
C GLU A 192 12.26 -5.37 15.38
N ASP A 193 13.04 -5.84 16.35
CA ASP A 193 14.35 -6.48 16.08
C ASP A 193 14.19 -7.81 15.33
N ALA A 194 13.15 -8.59 15.65
CA ALA A 194 12.85 -9.82 14.92
C ALA A 194 12.46 -9.51 13.47
N MET A 195 11.64 -8.47 13.24
CA MET A 195 11.32 -8.02 11.89
C MET A 195 12.54 -7.49 11.14
N LEU A 196 13.43 -6.78 11.83
CA LEU A 196 14.68 -6.28 11.26
C LEU A 196 15.54 -7.44 10.73
N ALA A 197 15.68 -8.53 11.50
CA ALA A 197 16.41 -9.71 11.07
C ALA A 197 15.82 -10.32 9.78
N HIS A 198 14.49 -10.45 9.71
CA HIS A 198 13.81 -10.90 8.48
C HIS A 198 14.07 -9.97 7.29
N CYS A 199 14.04 -8.65 7.50
CA CYS A 199 14.32 -7.68 6.44
C CYS A 199 15.79 -7.78 5.98
N GLU A 200 16.73 -7.91 6.90
CA GLU A 200 18.16 -8.03 6.60
C GLU A 200 18.48 -9.28 5.78
N ASP A 201 17.82 -10.40 6.06
CA ASP A 201 17.97 -11.62 5.27
C ASP A 201 17.45 -11.45 3.83
N VAL A 202 16.31 -10.78 3.65
CA VAL A 202 15.78 -10.47 2.31
C VAL A 202 16.72 -9.52 1.57
N ILE A 203 17.23 -8.48 2.23
CA ILE A 203 18.17 -7.52 1.63
C ILE A 203 19.48 -8.21 1.24
N ARG A 204 20.01 -9.11 2.07
CA ARG A 204 21.21 -9.88 1.76
C ARG A 204 21.00 -10.74 0.51
N SER A 205 19.87 -11.41 0.42
CA SER A 205 19.49 -12.22 -0.74
C SER A 205 19.33 -11.35 -2.00
N ALA A 206 18.68 -10.19 -1.86
CA ALA A 206 18.49 -9.23 -2.94
C ALA A 206 19.82 -8.67 -3.48
N GLN A 207 20.78 -8.37 -2.60
CA GLN A 207 22.10 -7.87 -2.99
C GLN A 207 22.95 -8.92 -3.70
N ALA A 208 22.74 -10.21 -3.41
CA ALA A 208 23.44 -11.31 -4.06
C ALA A 208 22.81 -11.71 -5.40
N HIS A 209 21.59 -11.25 -5.70
CA HIS A 209 20.86 -11.62 -6.89
C HIS A 209 21.35 -10.83 -8.12
N PRO A 210 21.59 -11.47 -9.29
CA PRO A 210 22.11 -10.79 -10.47
C PRO A 210 21.06 -9.96 -11.24
N GLY A 211 19.78 -10.33 -11.12
CA GLY A 211 18.66 -9.63 -11.75
C GLY A 211 18.13 -8.43 -10.94
N THR A 212 17.11 -7.78 -11.48
CA THR A 212 16.45 -6.61 -10.87
C THR A 212 15.34 -7.05 -9.91
N LEU A 213 15.36 -6.55 -8.68
CA LEU A 213 14.32 -6.82 -7.70
C LEU A 213 13.46 -5.59 -7.43
N LEU A 214 12.15 -5.81 -7.42
CA LEU A 214 11.11 -4.83 -7.16
C LEU A 214 10.32 -5.25 -5.94
N PHE A 215 10.21 -4.36 -4.96
CA PHE A 215 9.43 -4.59 -3.75
C PHE A 215 8.31 -3.58 -3.66
N VAL A 216 7.07 -4.05 -3.65
CA VAL A 216 5.87 -3.23 -3.44
C VAL A 216 5.53 -3.22 -1.96
N SER A 217 5.28 -2.03 -1.41
CA SER A 217 4.81 -1.85 -0.04
C SER A 217 3.76 -0.74 0.03
N ASN A 218 3.02 -0.69 1.13
CA ASN A 218 2.11 0.41 1.45
C ASN A 218 2.72 1.30 2.53
N GLU A 219 2.37 2.58 2.48
CA GLU A 219 2.63 3.51 3.57
C GLU A 219 1.40 3.58 4.49
N VAL A 220 1.57 3.14 5.73
CA VAL A 220 0.50 2.98 6.74
C VAL A 220 0.66 3.93 7.93
N GLY A 221 1.78 4.65 8.02
CA GLY A 221 2.12 5.58 9.10
C GLY A 221 1.61 7.00 8.92
N SER A 222 0.97 7.31 7.78
CA SER A 222 0.44 8.66 7.49
C SER A 222 -0.95 8.94 8.06
N GLY A 223 -1.54 7.96 8.75
CA GLY A 223 -2.85 8.08 9.42
C GLY A 223 -2.75 8.45 10.91
N ILE A 224 -3.88 8.34 11.61
CA ILE A 224 -3.92 8.48 13.07
C ILE A 224 -3.27 7.27 13.76
N ILE A 225 -2.83 7.44 15.01
CA ILE A 225 -2.31 6.33 15.81
C ILE A 225 -3.46 5.36 16.14
N PRO A 226 -3.36 4.07 15.80
CA PRO A 226 -4.40 3.09 16.11
C PRO A 226 -4.64 2.95 17.61
N GLY A 227 -5.90 2.72 18.01
CA GLY A 227 -6.28 2.45 19.40
C GLY A 227 -5.87 1.07 19.91
N ASN A 228 -5.75 0.08 19.01
CA ASN A 228 -5.35 -1.29 19.33
C ASN A 228 -3.82 -1.45 19.36
N GLN A 229 -3.29 -2.16 20.36
CA GLN A 229 -1.86 -2.44 20.51
C GLN A 229 -1.29 -3.26 19.35
N GLN A 230 -2.02 -4.26 18.85
CA GLN A 230 -1.59 -5.09 17.73
C GLN A 230 -1.50 -4.27 16.44
N THR A 231 -2.49 -3.43 16.16
CA THR A 231 -2.46 -2.54 14.98
C THR A 231 -1.33 -1.50 15.06
N ARG A 232 -1.04 -0.98 16.26
CA ARG A 232 0.14 -0.11 16.46
C ARG A 232 1.45 -0.86 16.18
N LEU A 233 1.59 -2.07 16.72
CA LEU A 233 2.77 -2.90 16.48
C LEU A 233 2.93 -3.17 14.98
N TYR A 234 1.88 -3.64 14.29
CA TYR A 234 1.92 -3.86 12.85
C TYR A 234 2.36 -2.61 12.06
N ARG A 235 1.76 -1.44 12.36
CA ARG A 235 2.13 -0.17 11.74
C ARG A 235 3.62 0.16 11.94
N ASP A 236 4.13 -0.01 13.15
CA ASP A 236 5.52 0.28 13.50
C ASP A 236 6.48 -0.71 12.81
N LEU A 237 6.11 -2.00 12.74
CA LEU A 237 6.85 -3.03 11.99
C LEU A 237 6.91 -2.74 10.49
N VAL A 238 5.79 -2.35 9.87
CA VAL A 238 5.76 -1.94 8.45
C VAL A 238 6.64 -0.71 8.24
N GLY A 239 6.57 0.29 9.12
CA GLY A 239 7.41 1.48 9.06
C GLY A 239 8.89 1.13 9.13
N ARG A 240 9.28 0.19 10.01
CA ARG A 240 10.66 -0.29 10.13
C ARG A 240 11.10 -1.05 8.87
N CYS A 241 10.26 -1.95 8.37
CA CYS A 241 10.48 -2.68 7.12
C CYS A 241 10.70 -1.70 5.95
N ASN A 242 9.80 -0.73 5.75
CA ASN A 242 9.91 0.27 4.69
C ASN A 242 11.24 1.06 4.77
N GLN A 243 11.69 1.42 5.98
CA GLN A 243 12.98 2.11 6.16
C GLN A 243 14.17 1.24 5.75
N VAL A 244 14.20 -0.03 6.16
CA VAL A 244 15.29 -0.97 5.83
C VAL A 244 15.38 -1.18 4.32
N PHE A 245 14.24 -1.44 3.67
CA PHE A 245 14.20 -1.61 2.22
C PHE A 245 14.55 -0.31 1.48
N ALA A 246 14.06 0.85 1.91
CA ALA A 246 14.42 2.13 1.30
C ALA A 246 15.92 2.46 1.44
N GLN A 247 16.56 2.07 2.55
CA GLN A 247 18.00 2.21 2.75
C GLN A 247 18.78 1.31 1.79
N GLY A 248 18.39 0.05 1.64
CA GLY A 248 19.02 -0.92 0.74
C GLY A 248 18.72 -0.72 -0.76
N ALA A 249 17.63 -0.03 -1.10
CA ALA A 249 17.19 0.13 -2.49
C ALA A 249 18.02 1.16 -3.28
N HIS A 250 18.25 0.90 -4.56
CA HIS A 250 18.85 1.89 -5.48
C HIS A 250 17.86 3.01 -5.81
N GLU A 251 16.58 2.69 -5.96
CA GLU A 251 15.52 3.64 -6.28
C GLU A 251 14.32 3.40 -5.35
N VAL A 252 13.73 4.48 -4.86
CA VAL A 252 12.51 4.46 -4.03
C VAL A 252 11.49 5.38 -4.66
N VAL A 253 10.32 4.83 -4.98
CA VAL A 253 9.23 5.56 -5.64
C VAL A 253 7.99 5.52 -4.76
N LEU A 254 7.49 6.68 -4.39
CA LEU A 254 6.15 6.82 -3.82
C LEU A 254 5.16 6.94 -4.96
N VAL A 255 4.24 5.98 -5.08
CA VAL A 255 3.15 6.08 -6.05
C VAL A 255 1.90 6.51 -5.32
N THR A 256 1.55 7.78 -5.53
CA THR A 256 0.28 8.33 -5.11
C THR A 256 -0.57 8.36 -6.36
N CYS A 257 -1.70 7.64 -6.34
CA CYS A 257 -2.74 7.89 -7.32
C CYS A 257 -2.31 7.60 -8.76
N GLY A 258 -1.51 6.55 -8.95
CA GLY A 258 -0.91 6.18 -10.23
C GLY A 258 0.28 7.04 -10.65
N LEU A 259 0.56 8.13 -9.92
CA LEU A 259 1.63 9.07 -10.23
C LEU A 259 2.89 8.72 -9.43
N PRO A 260 3.99 8.35 -10.10
CA PRO A 260 5.25 8.03 -9.43
C PRO A 260 5.99 9.31 -9.01
N GLN A 261 6.43 9.34 -7.75
CA GLN A 261 7.33 10.36 -7.20
C GLN A 261 8.61 9.68 -6.73
N VAL A 262 9.73 9.95 -7.39
CA VAL A 262 11.02 9.38 -7.02
C VAL A 262 11.52 10.08 -5.75
N LEU A 263 11.59 9.34 -4.65
CA LEU A 263 12.08 9.83 -3.35
C LEU A 263 13.60 9.64 -3.20
N LYS A 264 14.12 8.55 -3.77
CA LYS A 264 15.55 8.21 -3.78
C LYS A 264 15.91 7.74 -5.17
N LYS A 265 17.02 8.24 -5.70
CA LYS A 265 17.70 7.66 -6.86
C LYS A 265 19.19 7.65 -6.56
N ALA A 266 19.75 6.46 -6.36
CA ALA A 266 21.19 6.32 -6.22
C ALA A 266 21.83 6.79 -7.54
N VAL A 267 22.72 7.77 -7.45
CA VAL A 267 23.57 8.13 -8.59
C VAL A 267 24.60 7.02 -8.67
N SER A 268 24.63 6.27 -9.78
CA SER A 268 25.71 5.32 -10.02
C SER A 268 27.05 6.07 -9.91
N PRO A 269 28.04 5.55 -9.16
CA PRO A 269 29.36 6.16 -9.08
C PRO A 269 30.07 6.20 -10.43
#